data_AF-A0A7W8VGG3-F1
#
_entry.id   AF-A0A7W8VGG3-F1
#
_cell.length_a   1.000
_cell.length_b   1.000
_cell.length_c   1.000
_cell.angle_alpha   90.00
_cell.angle_beta   90.00
_cell.angle_gamma   90.00
#
_symmetry.space_group_name_H-M   'P 1'
#
loop_
_entity.id
_entity.type
_entity.pdbx_description
1 polymer ?
#
loop_
_entity_poly.entity_id
_entity_poly.type
_entity_poly.pdbx_seq_one_letter_code
_entity_poly.pdbx_strand_id
1 'polypeptide(L)' 'MGLDDDPFDYQITKSGKVLVSRGGRRVATIAGAEAARLIGRLGHDDESDQHLLARATGNYRQGNERRPHR' A
#
# COMPACT_ATOMS: atom_id res chain seq x y z
N MET A 1 -2.40 -5.61 -28.18
CA MET A 1 -3.01 -4.76 -27.13
C MET A 1 -2.34 -5.14 -25.83
N GLY A 2 -1.63 -4.20 -25.20
CA GLY A 2 -0.50 -4.46 -24.30
C GLY A 2 -0.85 -5.23 -23.02
N LEU A 3 -0.11 -6.29 -22.78
CA LEU A 3 -0.04 -7.01 -21.51
C LEU A 3 1.22 -6.50 -20.78
N ASP A 4 1.17 -5.28 -20.26
CA ASP A 4 2.21 -4.78 -19.32
C ASP A 4 1.59 -4.12 -18.09
N ASP A 5 0.25 -4.18 -17.97
CA ASP A 5 -0.46 -3.75 -16.78
C ASP A 5 -0.43 -4.91 -15.80
N ASP A 6 0.64 -4.96 -15.01
CA ASP A 6 0.70 -5.79 -13.81
C ASP A 6 0.28 -4.88 -12.64
N PRO A 7 -1.03 -4.68 -12.42
CA PRO A 7 -1.56 -3.70 -11.47
C PRO A 7 -1.10 -4.06 -10.06
N PHE A 8 -0.93 -3.04 -9.23
CA PHE A 8 -0.68 -3.27 -7.82
C PHE A 8 -1.96 -3.82 -7.18
N ASP A 9 -1.85 -5.04 -6.66
CA ASP A 9 -2.85 -5.66 -5.80
C ASP A 9 -2.57 -5.27 -4.34
N TYR A 10 -3.63 -5.12 -3.55
CA TYR A 10 -3.50 -4.83 -2.13
C TYR A 10 -4.43 -5.67 -1.27
N GLN A 11 -3.92 -6.11 -0.13
CA GLN A 11 -4.67 -6.91 0.83
C GLN A 11 -4.59 -6.31 2.23
N ILE A 12 -5.74 -6.05 2.82
CA ILE A 12 -5.86 -5.54 4.19
C ILE A 12 -5.89 -6.72 5.16
N THR A 13 -4.92 -6.77 6.07
CA THR A 13 -4.89 -7.78 7.14
C THR A 13 -5.81 -7.39 8.29
N LYS A 14 -6.23 -8.38 9.08
CA LYS A 14 -7.01 -8.19 10.32
C LYS A 14 -6.30 -7.29 11.34
N SER A 15 -4.98 -7.16 11.27
CA SER A 15 -4.19 -6.27 12.12
C SER A 15 -4.12 -4.82 11.59
N GLY A 16 -4.85 -4.48 10.52
CA GLY A 16 -4.86 -3.13 9.94
C GLY A 16 -3.61 -2.81 9.12
N LYS A 17 -2.95 -3.81 8.54
CA LYS A 17 -1.81 -3.64 7.63
C LYS A 17 -2.24 -3.82 6.18
N VAL A 18 -1.69 -3.03 5.26
CA VAL A 18 -1.89 -3.16 3.82
C VAL A 18 -0.70 -3.89 3.21
N LEU A 19 -0.92 -5.07 2.67
CA LEU A 19 0.06 -5.86 1.93
C LEU A 19 -0.07 -5.49 0.46
N VAL A 20 0.99 -5.06 -0.19
CA VAL A 20 0.95 -4.75 -1.63
C VAL A 20 1.68 -5.85 -2.39
N SER A 21 1.03 -6.36 -3.43
CA SER A 21 1.53 -7.42 -4.29
C SER A 21 1.51 -6.98 -5.75
N ARG A 22 2.48 -7.45 -6.52
CA ARG A 22 2.54 -7.25 -7.97
C ARG A 22 2.96 -8.57 -8.61
N GLY A 23 2.22 -9.04 -9.60
CA GLY A 23 2.50 -10.27 -10.34
C GLY A 23 2.48 -11.52 -9.45
N GLY A 24 1.61 -11.53 -8.43
CA GLY A 24 1.56 -12.62 -7.44
C GLY A 24 2.69 -12.60 -6.40
N ARG A 25 3.57 -11.59 -6.39
CA ARG A 25 4.63 -11.44 -5.39
C ARG A 25 4.38 -10.23 -4.51
N ARG A 26 4.45 -10.43 -3.20
CA ARG A 26 4.37 -9.32 -2.23
C ARG A 26 5.60 -8.42 -2.36
N VAL A 27 5.38 -7.17 -2.75
CA VAL A 27 6.43 -6.15 -2.97
C VAL A 27 6.58 -5.21 -1.78
N ALA A 28 5.51 -4.96 -1.02
CA ALA A 28 5.55 -4.10 0.15
C ALA A 28 4.56 -4.52 1.24
N THR A 29 4.77 -4.01 2.45
CA THR A 29 3.83 -4.19 3.56
C THR A 29 3.81 -2.90 4.37
N ILE A 30 2.64 -2.26 4.43
CA ILE A 30 2.41 -0.98 5.09
C ILE A 30 1.63 -1.26 6.37
N ALA A 31 2.08 -0.73 7.51
CA ALA A 31 1.48 -0.98 8.82
C ALA A 31 1.30 0.34 9.60
N GLY A 32 0.45 0.30 10.64
CA GLY A 32 0.27 1.42 11.56
C GLY A 32 -0.62 2.54 10.99
N ALA A 33 -0.34 3.78 11.38
CA ALA A 33 -1.14 4.94 11.00
C ALA A 33 -1.18 5.19 9.48
N GLU A 34 -0.07 4.92 8.77
CA GLU A 34 -0.01 5.05 7.32
C GLU A 34 -0.91 4.01 6.62
N ALA A 35 -0.99 2.79 7.16
CA ALA A 35 -1.90 1.77 6.64
C ALA A 35 -3.36 2.21 6.81
N ALA A 36 -3.74 2.69 7.99
CA ALA A 36 -5.09 3.21 8.23
C ALA A 36 -5.46 4.37 7.30
N ARG A 37 -4.51 5.31 7.07
CA ARG A 37 -4.69 6.42 6.12
C ARG A 37 -4.82 5.95 4.68
N LEU A 38 -4.04 4.96 4.29
CA LEU A 38 -4.09 4.38 2.95
C LEU A 38 -5.41 3.64 2.73
N ILE A 39 -5.85 2.82 3.70
CA ILE A 39 -7.14 2.12 3.66
C ILE A 39 -8.30 3.09 3.48
N GLY A 40 -8.26 4.26 4.15
CA GLY A 40 -9.31 5.28 4.00
C GLY A 40 -9.26 6.05 2.67
N ARG A 41 -8.17 5.94 1.91
CA ARG A 41 -8.03 6.57 0.58
C ARG A 41 -8.22 5.59 -0.58
N LEU A 42 -7.99 4.29 -0.34
CA LEU A 42 -8.23 3.21 -1.29
C LEU A 42 -9.74 3.01 -1.51
N GLY A 43 -10.12 2.65 -2.73
CA GLY A 43 -11.50 2.42 -3.15
C GLY A 43 -12.23 3.68 -3.61
N HIS A 44 -11.50 4.78 -3.85
CA HIS A 44 -12.10 6.00 -4.39
C HIS A 44 -12.10 5.98 -5.93
N ASP A 45 -10.97 5.62 -6.53
CA ASP A 45 -10.77 5.64 -7.97
C ASP A 45 -9.59 4.71 -8.31
N ASP A 46 -9.75 3.84 -9.32
CA ASP A 46 -8.74 2.83 -9.67
C ASP A 46 -7.39 3.45 -10.03
N GLU A 47 -7.37 4.58 -10.75
CA GLU A 47 -6.13 5.27 -11.15
C GLU A 47 -5.44 5.90 -9.94
N SER A 48 -6.23 6.53 -9.06
CA SER A 48 -5.75 7.10 -7.80
C SER A 48 -5.21 6.03 -6.85
N ASP A 49 -5.87 4.89 -6.77
CA ASP A 49 -5.48 3.75 -5.95
C ASP A 49 -4.13 3.19 -6.41
N GLN A 50 -3.94 3.02 -7.72
CA GLN A 50 -2.65 2.60 -8.29
C GLN A 50 -1.53 3.59 -7.94
N HIS A 51 -1.76 4.90 -8.06
CA HIS A 51 -0.77 5.91 -7.65
C HIS A 51 -0.48 5.89 -6.15
N LEU A 52 -1.49 5.68 -5.30
CA LEU A 52 -1.32 5.57 -3.86
C LEU A 52 -0.51 4.33 -3.48
N LEU A 53 -0.75 3.20 -4.12
CA LEU A 53 0.00 1.96 -3.93
C LEU A 53 1.44 2.09 -4.43
N ALA A 54 1.66 2.67 -5.62
CA ALA A 54 3.00 2.96 -6.15
C ALA A 54 3.78 3.87 -5.20
N ARG A 55 3.14 4.91 -4.67
CA ARG A 55 3.76 5.81 -3.68
C ARG A 55 4.04 5.09 -2.36
N ALA A 56 3.12 4.27 -1.87
CA ALA A 56 3.29 3.56 -0.61
C ALA A 56 4.38 2.48 -0.68
N THR A 57 4.47 1.76 -1.81
CA THR A 57 5.55 0.78 -2.05
C THR A 57 6.93 1.44 -2.16
N GLY A 58 7.03 2.63 -2.76
CA GLY A 58 8.28 3.40 -2.85
C GLY A 58 8.68 4.12 -1.55
N ASN A 59 7.71 4.61 -0.77
CA ASN A 59 7.97 5.52 0.35
C ASN A 59 7.99 4.84 1.74
N TYR A 60 7.62 3.55 1.83
CA TYR A 60 7.59 2.82 3.11
C TYR A 60 8.95 2.76 3.83
N ARG A 61 10.07 2.94 3.08
CA ARG A 61 11.42 2.91 3.66
C ARG A 61 11.74 4.10 4.59
N GLN A 62 10.94 5.18 4.58
CA GLN A 62 11.21 6.40 5.38
C GLN A 62 10.21 6.70 6.51
N GLY A 63 9.05 6.04 6.57
CA GLY A 63 7.93 6.49 7.42
C GLY A 63 7.84 5.90 8.84
N ASN A 64 8.55 4.80 9.15
CA ASN A 64 8.27 4.03 10.37
C ASN A 64 9.16 4.37 11.60
N GLU A 65 9.87 5.50 11.60
CA GLU A 65 10.64 5.94 12.78
C GLU A 65 9.86 6.78 13.79
N ARG A 66 8.53 6.89 13.65
CA ARG A 66 7.71 7.47 14.72
C ARG A 66 7.32 6.40 15.74
N ARG A 67 8.33 6.10 16.53
CA ARG A 67 8.31 5.48 17.86
C ARG A 67 7.04 5.88 18.63
N PRO A 68 6.32 4.93 19.25
CA PRO A 68 5.37 5.26 20.30
C PRO A 68 6.22 5.61 21.53
N HIS A 69 6.18 6.87 21.93
CA HIS A 69 6.74 7.27 23.22
C HIS A 69 5.79 8.32 23.79
N ARG A 70 5.04 7.82 24.80
CA ARG A 70 4.56 8.46 26.01
C ARG A 70 3.77 9.76 25.91
#